data_AF-A0A2N2IU75-F1
#
_entry.id   AF-A0A2N2IU75-F1
#
_cell.length_a   1.000
_cell.length_b   1.000
_cell.length_c   1.000
_cell.angle_alpha   90.00
_cell.angle_beta   90.00
_cell.angle_gamma   90.00
#
_symmetry.space_group_name_H-M   'P 1'
#
loop_
_entity.id
_entity.type
_entity.pdbx_description
1 polymer ?
#
loop_
_entity_poly.entity_id
_entity_poly.type
_entity_poly.pdbx_seq_one_letter_code
_entity_poly.pdbx_strand_id
1 'polypeptide(L)' 'FSKLMHMAGVFMSPTRNMINNSRMVRHINPWNDPNIKPHSYAGYEDEFREFMKEGGIPVEKE' A
#
# COMPACT_ATOMS: atom_id res chain seq x y z
N PHE A 1 19.87 6.70 -31.23
CA PHE A 1 18.52 6.90 -30.65
C PHE A 1 17.54 7.14 -31.80
N SER A 2 16.75 6.15 -32.20
CA SER A 2 15.83 6.29 -33.36
C SER A 2 14.54 6.98 -32.93
N LYS A 3 14.23 8.13 -33.55
CA LYS A 3 13.00 8.90 -33.27
C LYS A 3 11.72 8.12 -33.64
N LEU A 4 11.78 7.22 -34.62
CA LEU A 4 10.63 6.38 -35.01
C LEU A 4 10.25 5.39 -33.91
N MET A 5 11.23 4.78 -33.23
CA MET A 5 10.96 3.84 -32.13
C MET A 5 10.34 4.53 -30.90
N HIS A 6 10.52 5.84 -30.76
CA HIS A 6 9.94 6.63 -29.65
C HIS A 6 8.49 7.03 -29.88
N MET A 7 7.99 6.99 -31.13
CA MET A 7 6.61 7.38 -31.46
C MET A 7 5.58 6.52 -30.74
N ALA A 8 5.84 5.21 -30.57
CA ALA A 8 4.96 4.31 -29.83
C ALA A 8 4.77 4.76 -28.37
N GLY A 9 5.82 5.30 -27.74
CA GLY A 9 5.75 5.81 -26.36
C GLY A 9 4.89 7.07 -26.21
N VAL A 10 4.71 7.86 -27.27
CA VAL A 10 3.84 9.06 -27.24
C VAL A 10 2.36 8.67 -27.18
N PHE A 11 1.97 7.62 -27.90
CA PHE A 11 0.58 7.16 -27.97
C PHE A 11 0.22 6.15 -26.91
N MET A 12 1.16 5.34 -26.42
CA MET A 12 0.93 4.32 -25.40
C MET A 12 1.32 4.78 -23.99
N SER A 13 1.55 6.09 -23.79
CA SER A 13 1.93 6.62 -22.48
C SER A 13 0.79 6.45 -21.47
N PRO A 14 1.04 5.82 -20.30
CA PRO A 14 0.04 5.68 -19.25
C PRO A 14 -0.50 7.03 -18.78
N THR A 15 0.32 8.09 -18.79
CA THR A 15 -0.11 9.44 -18.39
C THR A 15 -1.05 10.11 -19.38
N ARG A 16 -1.19 9.57 -20.61
CA ARG A 16 -2.10 10.07 -21.63
C ARG A 16 -3.36 9.21 -21.81
N ASN A 17 -3.25 7.89 -21.63
CA ASN A 17 -4.36 6.97 -21.86
C ASN A 17 -5.12 6.58 -20.59
N MET A 18 -4.48 6.65 -19.42
CA MET A 18 -5.10 6.20 -18.18
C MET A 18 -5.99 7.29 -17.60
N ILE A 19 -7.23 6.94 -17.25
CA ILE A 19 -8.20 7.87 -16.70
C ILE A 19 -7.72 8.34 -15.32
N ASN A 20 -7.56 9.65 -15.12
CA ASN A 20 -7.30 10.23 -13.81
C ASN A 20 -8.61 10.38 -13.01
N ASN A 21 -9.18 9.26 -12.58
CA ASN A 21 -10.41 9.19 -11.79
C ASN A 21 -10.14 8.86 -10.32
N SER A 22 -8.90 9.01 -9.85
CA SER A 22 -8.49 8.74 -8.46
C SER A 22 -9.36 9.46 -7.41
N ARG A 23 -9.97 10.61 -7.77
CA ARG A 23 -10.89 11.37 -6.91
C ARG A 23 -12.38 11.03 -7.11
N MET A 24 -12.72 10.32 -8.18
CA MET A 24 -14.10 9.95 -8.53
C MET A 24 -14.43 8.53 -8.09
N VAL A 25 -13.45 7.62 -8.13
CA VAL A 25 -13.64 6.21 -7.77
C VAL A 25 -12.52 5.76 -6.84
N ARG A 26 -12.89 4.95 -5.85
CA ARG A 26 -11.93 4.22 -5.04
C ARG A 26 -11.52 2.95 -5.78
N HIS A 27 -10.28 2.88 -6.24
CA HIS A 27 -9.71 1.67 -6.82
C HIS A 27 -9.40 0.68 -5.69
N ILE A 28 -10.15 -0.42 -5.63
CA ILE A 28 -9.95 -1.48 -4.63
C ILE A 28 -8.96 -2.49 -5.20
N ASN A 29 -7.91 -2.78 -4.43
CA ASN A 29 -6.89 -3.75 -4.81
C ASN A 29 -7.50 -5.17 -4.78
N PRO A 30 -7.53 -5.91 -5.91
CA PRO A 30 -8.08 -7.28 -5.96
C PRO A 30 -7.25 -8.30 -5.18
N TRP A 31 -6.01 -7.97 -4.83
CA TRP A 31 -5.12 -8.82 -4.03
C TRP A 31 -5.30 -8.66 -2.53
N ASN A 32 -6.16 -7.73 -2.10
CA ASN A 32 -6.41 -7.52 -0.68
C ASN A 32 -7.45 -8.54 -0.21
N ASP A 33 -7.01 -9.58 0.49
CA ASP A 33 -7.91 -10.61 1.03
C ASP A 33 -8.90 -9.98 2.02
N PRO A 34 -10.22 -10.07 1.78
CA PRO A 34 -11.23 -9.49 2.66
C PRO A 34 -11.26 -10.11 4.06
N ASN A 35 -10.64 -11.28 4.25
CA ASN A 35 -10.55 -11.96 5.55
C ASN A 35 -9.44 -11.40 6.43
N ILE A 36 -8.51 -10.60 5.88
CA ILE A 36 -7.46 -9.96 6.65
C ILE A 36 -8.11 -8.86 7.51
N LYS A 37 -8.20 -9.15 8.80
CA LYS A 37 -8.71 -8.18 9.78
C LYS A 37 -7.63 -7.13 10.05
N PRO A 38 -8.03 -5.87 10.27
CA PRO A 38 -7.09 -4.86 10.76
C PRO A 38 -6.52 -5.32 12.11
N HIS A 39 -5.19 -5.36 12.20
CA HIS A 39 -4.49 -5.64 13.45
C HIS A 39 -4.30 -4.30 14.17
N SER A 40 -5.05 -4.10 15.26
CA SER A 40 -4.94 -2.88 16.05
C SER A 40 -3.64 -2.91 16.85
N TYR A 41 -3.11 -1.73 17.18
CA TYR A 41 -1.94 -1.63 18.04
C TYR A 41 -2.18 -2.34 19.38
N ALA A 42 -3.37 -2.21 19.97
CA ALA A 42 -3.71 -2.91 21.21
C ALA A 42 -3.61 -4.45 21.09
N GLY A 43 -4.00 -5.03 19.95
CA GLY A 43 -3.86 -6.47 19.68
C GLY A 43 -2.42 -6.89 19.42
N TYR A 44 -1.68 -6.06 18.67
CA TYR A 44 -0.23 -6.24 18.46
C TYR A 44 0.54 -6.20 19.77
N GLU A 45 0.26 -5.22 20.61
CA GLU A 45 0.87 -5.09 21.92
C GLU A 45 0.54 -6.30 22.81
N ASP A 46 -0.70 -6.77 22.85
CA ASP A 46 -1.04 -7.96 23.64
C ASP A 46 -0.31 -9.24 23.19
N GLU A 47 -0.02 -9.37 21.89
CA GLU A 47 0.71 -10.51 21.33
C GLU A 47 2.24 -10.41 21.54
N PHE A 48 2.80 -9.20 21.50
CA PHE A 48 4.24 -8.99 21.40
C PHE A 48 4.86 -8.18 22.56
N ARG A 49 4.09 -7.80 23.59
CA ARG A 49 4.57 -6.94 24.70
C ARG A 49 5.87 -7.41 25.32
N GLU A 50 5.99 -8.72 25.58
CA GLU A 50 7.18 -9.28 26.22
C GLU A 50 8.44 -9.05 25.39
N PHE A 51 8.37 -9.31 24.08
CA PHE A 51 9.48 -9.05 23.15
C PHE A 51 9.76 -7.56 22.99
N MET A 52 8.73 -6.71 23.00
CA MET A 52 8.89 -5.26 22.94
C MET A 52 9.62 -4.74 24.16
N LYS A 53 9.26 -5.21 25.37
CA LYS A 53 9.93 -4.86 26.62
C LYS A 53 11.38 -5.32 26.64
N GLU A 54 11.65 -6.55 26.21
CA GLU A 54 13.01 -7.09 26.09
C GLU A 54 13.86 -6.24 25.12
N GLY A 55 13.26 -5.80 24.01
CA GLY A 55 13.89 -4.91 23.03
C GLY A 55 13.98 -3.44 23.44
N GLY A 56 13.50 -3.05 24.63
CA GLY A 56 13.51 -1.67 25.11
C GLY A 56 12.53 -0.74 24.36
N ILE A 57 11.52 -1.31 23.70
CA ILE A 57 10.49 -0.56 22.99
C ILE A 57 9.40 -0.15 24.00
N PRO A 58 8.99 1.13 24.06
CA PRO A 58 7.93 1.58 24.96
C PRO A 58 6.58 0.97 24.59
N VAL A 59 5.82 0.59 25.62
CA VAL A 59 4.48 -0.03 25.55
C VAL A 59 3.48 0.87 26.30
N GLU A 60 2.22 0.91 25.86
CA GLU A 60 1.17 1.72 26.51
C GLU A 60 0.55 1.01 27.71
N LYS A 61 0.46 -0.31 27.64
CA LYS A 61 -0.04 -1.17 28.72
C LYS A 61 1.16 -1.62 29.57
N GLU A 62 1.12 -1.29 30.86
CA GLU A 62 2.15 -1.69 31.85
C GLU A 62 2.43 -3.21 31.87
#